data_AF-A0A6B3FUL0-F1
#
_entry.id   AF-A0A6B3FUL0-F1
#
_cell.length_a   1.000
_cell.length_b   1.000
_cell.length_c   1.000
_cell.angle_alpha   90.00
_cell.angle_beta   90.00
_cell.angle_gamma   90.00
#
_symmetry.space_group_name_H-M   'P 1'
#
loop_
_entity.id
_entity.type
_entity.pdbx_description
1 polymer ?
#
loop_
_entity_poly.entity_id
_entity_poly.type
_entity_poly.pdbx_seq_one_letter_code
_entity_poly.pdbx_strand_id
1 'polypeptide(L)' 'SPAQAFWGNMASLIPARISYVLDLKGPALAVDTACSSSLVAIDLACRGLRSGETDMALAGGVFVQTTPRL' A
#
# COMPACT_ATOMS: atom_id res chain seq x y z
N SER A 1 6.15 -22.56 -5.74
CA SER A 1 7.37 -22.18 -6.48
C SER A 1 8.03 -21.00 -5.75
N PRO A 2 9.36 -20.95 -5.60
CA PRO A 2 10.05 -19.86 -4.87
C PRO A 2 9.82 -18.48 -5.50
N ALA A 3 9.63 -18.40 -6.82
CA ALA A 3 9.27 -17.17 -7.49
C ALA A 3 7.92 -16.59 -7.00
N GLN A 4 6.84 -17.38 -6.94
CA GLN A 4 5.53 -16.85 -6.47
C GLN A 4 5.58 -16.34 -5.04
N ALA A 5 6.42 -16.91 -4.17
CA ALA A 5 6.60 -16.40 -2.81
C ALA A 5 7.35 -15.06 -2.78
N PHE A 6 8.34 -14.87 -3.66
CA PHE A 6 9.08 -13.60 -3.76
C PHE A 6 8.18 -12.43 -4.18
N TRP A 7 7.48 -12.54 -5.31
CA TRP A 7 6.48 -11.55 -5.72
C TRP A 7 5.26 -11.56 -4.78
N GLY A 8 5.06 -12.66 -4.03
CA GLY A 8 4.11 -12.80 -2.93
C GLY A 8 4.26 -11.75 -1.84
N ASN A 9 5.51 -11.48 -1.46
CA ASN A 9 5.89 -10.74 -0.25
C ASN A 9 6.53 -9.38 -0.53
N MET A 10 6.66 -8.97 -1.79
CA MET A 10 7.20 -7.65 -2.12
C MET A 10 6.21 -6.55 -1.71
N ALA A 11 6.66 -5.56 -0.92
CA ALA A 11 5.80 -4.49 -0.40
C ALA A 11 5.08 -3.71 -1.51
N SER A 12 5.75 -3.45 -2.65
CA SER A 12 5.17 -2.75 -3.80
C SER A 12 4.02 -3.52 -4.48
N LEU A 13 3.97 -4.85 -4.32
CA LEU A 13 2.91 -5.67 -4.93
C LEU A 13 1.61 -5.65 -4.14
N ILE A 14 1.63 -5.23 -2.87
CA ILE A 14 0.41 -5.05 -2.07
C ILE A 14 -0.50 -3.98 -2.71
N PRO A 15 -0.07 -2.71 -2.88
CA PRO A 15 -0.90 -1.69 -3.50
C PRO A 15 -1.13 -1.96 -4.99
N ALA A 16 -0.15 -2.54 -5.71
CA ALA A 16 -0.31 -2.86 -7.13
C ALA A 16 -1.42 -3.90 -7.38
N ARG A 17 -1.55 -4.92 -6.52
CA ARG A 17 -2.63 -5.91 -6.64
C ARG A 17 -4.00 -5.30 -6.35
N ILE A 18 -4.11 -4.45 -5.34
CA ILE A 18 -5.37 -3.75 -5.05
C ILE A 18 -5.77 -2.89 -6.25
N SER A 19 -4.81 -2.13 -6.79
CA SER A 19 -5.00 -1.32 -7.98
C SER A 19 -5.46 -2.15 -9.19
N TYR A 20 -4.81 -3.30 -9.44
CA TYR A 20 -5.19 -4.22 -10.51
C TYR A 20 -6.60 -4.81 -10.32
N VAL A 21 -6.94 -5.28 -9.12
CA VAL A 21 -8.24 -5.91 -8.84
C VAL A 21 -9.40 -4.91 -8.91
N LEU A 22 -9.17 -3.67 -8.50
CA LEU A 22 -10.17 -2.60 -8.51
C LEU A 22 -10.13 -1.75 -9.80
N ASP A 23 -9.30 -2.12 -10.77
CA ASP A 23 -9.04 -1.38 -12.01
C ASP A 23 -8.67 0.11 -11.82
N LEU A 24 -7.95 0.42 -10.74
CA LEU A 24 -7.47 1.77 -10.46
C LEU A 24 -6.29 2.10 -11.38
N LYS A 25 -6.30 3.29 -11.97
CA LYS A 25 -5.22 3.76 -12.87
C LYS A 25 -4.30 4.81 -12.24
N GLY A 26 -4.57 5.16 -10.98
CA GLY A 26 -3.78 6.13 -10.23
C GLY A 26 -2.50 5.54 -9.62
N PRO A 27 -1.79 6.34 -8.79
CA PRO A 27 -0.57 5.92 -8.12
C PRO A 27 -0.79 4.71 -7.20
N ALA A 28 0.10 3.72 -7.27
CA ALA A 28 0.10 2.56 -6.38
C ALA A 28 1.38 2.56 -5.53
N LEU A 29 1.30 3.08 -4.31
CA LEU A 29 2.45 3.35 -3.45
C LEU A 29 2.49 2.42 -2.24
N ALA A 30 3.67 1.85 -1.98
CA ALA A 30 3.96 1.18 -0.72
C ALA A 30 4.70 2.17 0.19
N VAL A 31 4.18 2.38 1.39
CA VAL A 31 4.71 3.34 2.37
C VAL A 31 5.20 2.54 3.58
N ASP A 32 6.47 2.73 3.93
CA ASP A 32 7.06 2.18 5.14
C ASP A 32 7.72 3.30 5.94
N THR A 33 7.02 3.69 7.01
CA THR A 33 7.54 4.57 8.06
C THR A 33 7.39 3.91 9.43
N ALA A 34 7.53 2.58 9.47
CA ALA A 34 7.28 1.75 10.65
C ALA A 34 5.86 1.94 11.23
N CYS A 35 5.73 2.27 12.51
CA CYS A 35 4.46 2.34 13.24
C CYS A 35 3.49 3.41 12.70
N SER A 36 4.01 4.41 11.97
CA SER A 36 3.21 5.50 11.41
C SER A 36 2.82 5.29 9.95
N SER A 37 3.17 4.15 9.35
CA SER A 37 3.00 3.89 7.90
C SER A 37 1.56 4.15 7.42
N SER A 38 0.56 3.68 8.17
CA SER A 38 -0.85 3.87 7.81
C SER A 38 -1.26 5.35 7.86
N LEU A 39 -0.78 6.10 8.84
CA LEU A 39 -1.07 7.52 8.97
C LEU A 39 -0.39 8.33 7.87
N VAL A 40 0.86 8.00 7.53
CA VAL A 40 1.59 8.64 6.41
C VAL A 40 0.94 8.33 5.07
N ALA A 41 0.45 7.10 4.86
CA ALA A 41 -0.30 6.75 3.66
C ALA A 41 -1.58 7.59 3.52
N ILE A 42 -2.31 7.82 4.61
CA ILE A 42 -3.50 8.68 4.63
C ILE A 42 -3.11 10.14 4.35
N ASP A 43 -2.03 10.65 4.97
CA ASP A 43 -1.57 12.03 4.71
C ASP A 43 -1.22 12.24 3.23
N LEU A 44 -0.53 11.29 2.60
CA LEU A 44 -0.21 11.33 1.16
C LEU A 44 -1.48 11.33 0.29
N ALA A 45 -2.46 10.48 0.60
CA ALA A 45 -3.73 10.44 -0.10
C ALA A 45 -4.49 11.78 0.00
N CYS A 46 -4.57 12.33 1.21
CA CYS A 46 -5.19 13.63 1.44
C CYS A 46 -4.46 14.76 0.71
N ARG A 47 -3.12 14.70 0.60
CA ARG A 47 -2.34 15.67 -0.20
C ARG A 47 -2.68 15.57 -1.68
N GLY A 48 -2.72 14.37 -2.25
CA GLY A 48 -3.06 14.15 -3.67
C GLY A 48 -4.47 14.62 -4.03
N LEU A 49 -5.45 14.36 -3.14
CA LEU A 49 -6.82 14.84 -3.30
C LEU A 49 -6.89 16.38 -3.24
N ARG A 50 -6.15 17.02 -2.34
CA ARG A 50 -6.12 18.49 -2.20
C ARG A 50 -5.35 19.19 -3.33
N SER A 51 -4.30 18.55 -3.86
CA SER A 51 -3.54 19.09 -5.00
C SER A 51 -4.25 18.88 -6.34
N GLY A 52 -5.26 18.01 -6.38
CA GLY A 52 -5.93 17.61 -7.62
C GLY A 52 -5.11 16.63 -8.46
N GLU A 53 -4.07 16.02 -7.89
CA GLU A 53 -3.31 14.95 -8.56
C GLU A 53 -4.11 13.66 -8.70
N THR A 54 -5.05 13.42 -7.78
CA THR A 54 -5.99 12.30 -7.82
C THR A 54 -7.39 12.74 -7.42
N ASP A 55 -8.43 12.23 -8.09
CA ASP A 55 -9.83 12.51 -7.75
C ASP A 55 -10.37 11.56 -6.67
N MET A 56 -9.71 10.42 -6.49
CA MET A 56 -10.04 9.38 -5.53
C MET A 56 -8.74 8.73 -5.04
N ALA A 57 -8.68 8.40 -3.75
CA ALA A 57 -7.52 7.74 -3.16
C ALA A 57 -7.96 6.62 -2.20
N LEU A 58 -7.24 5.49 -2.26
CA LEU A 58 -7.38 4.39 -1.31
C LEU A 58 -6.08 4.32 -0.49
N ALA A 59 -6.20 4.51 0.82
CA ALA A 59 -5.07 4.56 1.73
C ALA A 59 -5.35 3.81 3.04
N GLY A 60 -4.30 3.20 3.59
CA GLY A 60 -4.37 2.43 4.83
C GLY A 60 -3.08 1.67 5.08
N GLY A 61 -3.09 0.77 6.05
CA GLY A 61 -1.98 -0.12 6.35
C GLY A 61 -2.46 -1.42 6.99
N VAL A 62 -1.64 -2.46 6.89
CA VAL A 62 -1.89 -3.78 7.48
C VAL A 62 -0.65 -4.24 8.23
N PHE A 63 -0.85 -4.90 9.38
CA PHE A 63 0.21 -5.53 10.15
C PHE A 63 -0.19 -6.98 10.45
N VAL A 64 0.72 -7.92 10.18
CA VAL A 64 0.50 -9.35 10.44
C VAL A 64 1.71 -9.89 11.18
N GLN A 65 1.49 -10.41 12.39
CA GLN A 65 2.51 -11.10 13.16
C GLN A 65 2.45 -12.61 12.85
N THR A 66 3.31 -13.06 11.93
CA THR A 66 3.35 -14.47 11.50
C THR A 66 4.34 -15.32 12.29
N THR A 67 5.16 -14.72 13.14
CA THR A 67 6.10 -15.40 14.03
C THR A 67 5.61 -15.31 15.48
N PRO A 68 5.37 -16.44 16.16
CA PRO A 68 4.83 -16.45 17.53
C PRO A 68 5.79 -15.90 18.59
N ARG A 69 7.06 -15.71 18.24
CA ARG A 69 8.09 -15.12 19.09
C ARG A 69 8.64 -13.87 18.42
N LEU A 70 8.00 -12.75 18.70
CA LEU A 70 8.69 -11.48 18.87
C LEU A 70 8.66 -11.14 20.36
#